data_AF-X1RZG5-F1
#
_entry.id   AF-X1RZG5-F1
#
_cell.length_a   1.000
_cell.length_b   1.000
_cell.length_c   1.000
_cell.angle_alpha   90.00
_cell.angle_beta   90.00
_cell.angle_gamma   90.00
#
_symmetry.space_group_name_H-M   'P 1'
#
loop_
_entity.id
_entity.type
_entity.pdbx_description
1 polymer ?
#
loop_
_entity_poly.entity_id
_entity_poly.type
_entity_poly.pdbx_seq_one_letter_code
_entity_poly.pdbx_strand_id
1 'polypeptide(L)' 'MEFRQLVESYRHAVGLDFKEPSTIILEADRKRSDLRLRLAQAISKPAPEDEIAQLRADLEIAEVTFQNMKAAEGL' A
#
# COMPACT_ATOMS: atom_id res chain seq x y z
N MET A 1 23.97 -9.66 7.22
CA MET A 1 23.76 -8.74 6.09
C MET A 1 23.69 -9.48 4.74
N GLU A 2 23.79 -10.81 4.71
CA GLU A 2 23.86 -11.64 3.49
C GLU A 2 22.57 -11.75 2.66
N PHE A 3 21.41 -11.71 3.30
CA PHE A 3 20.14 -11.99 2.61
C PHE A 3 19.74 -10.88 1.63
N ARG A 4 20.08 -9.61 1.92
CA ARG A 4 19.81 -8.48 1.01
C ARG A 4 20.62 -8.58 -0.28
N GLN A 5 21.91 -8.90 -0.17
CA GLN A 5 22.81 -9.00 -1.31
C GLN A 5 22.46 -10.20 -2.21
N LEU A 6 22.05 -11.33 -1.62
CA LEU A 6 21.59 -12.50 -2.37
C LEU A 6 20.34 -12.17 -3.20
N VAL A 7 19.37 -11.48 -2.58
CA VAL A 7 18.13 -11.08 -3.23
C VAL A 7 18.39 -10.04 -4.34
N GLU A 8 19.30 -9.08 -4.13
CA GLU A 8 19.73 -8.12 -5.17
C GLU A 8 20.43 -8.79 -6.35
N SER A 9 21.31 -9.76 -6.10
CA SER A 9 22.00 -10.51 -7.17
C SER A 9 21.04 -11.36 -8.01
N TYR A 10 20.06 -11.99 -7.36
CA TYR A 10 19.03 -12.75 -8.07
C TYR A 10 18.13 -11.83 -8.89
N ARG A 11 17.76 -10.64 -8.36
CA ARG A 11 16.95 -9.62 -9.06
C ARG A 11 17.60 -9.16 -10.37
N HIS A 12 18.89 -8.85 -10.35
CA HIS A 12 19.62 -8.43 -11.55
C HIS A 12 19.75 -9.54 -12.60
N ALA A 13 19.84 -10.80 -12.16
CA ALA A 13 20.11 -11.95 -13.04
C ALA A 13 18.90 -12.39 -13.88
N VAL A 14 17.66 -12.08 -13.46
CA VAL A 14 16.44 -12.55 -14.17
C VAL A 14 15.92 -11.56 -15.23
N GLY A 15 16.58 -10.43 -15.47
CA GLY A 15 16.14 -9.43 -16.47
C GLY A 15 14.76 -8.79 -16.17
N LEU A 16 14.25 -9.01 -14.95
CA LEU A 16 13.14 -8.27 -14.40
C LEU A 16 13.73 -6.98 -13.85
N ASP A 17 13.87 -5.97 -14.70
CA ASP A 17 13.96 -4.57 -14.26
C ASP A 17 12.66 -4.25 -13.52
N PHE A 18 12.54 -4.74 -12.28
CA PHE A 18 11.52 -4.32 -11.36
C PHE A 18 11.84 -2.85 -11.10
N LYS A 19 11.10 -1.95 -11.76
CA LYS A 19 11.08 -0.55 -11.34
C LYS A 19 10.75 -0.57 -9.86
N GLU A 20 11.70 -0.15 -9.02
CA GLU A 20 11.38 0.09 -7.62
C GLU A 20 10.17 1.03 -7.61
N PRO A 21 9.06 0.65 -6.94
CA PRO A 21 7.91 1.53 -6.82
C PRO A 21 8.41 2.86 -6.27
N SER A 22 8.00 3.96 -6.87
CA SER A 22 8.42 5.26 -6.35
C SER A 22 8.08 5.38 -4.87
N THR A 23 8.83 6.20 -4.15
CA THR A 23 8.55 6.52 -2.73
C THR A 23 7.09 6.95 -2.53
N ILE A 24 6.50 7.59 -3.53
CA ILE A 24 5.10 8.03 -3.55
C ILE A 24 4.13 6.83 -3.54
N ILE A 25 4.40 5.79 -4.32
CA ILE A 25 3.59 4.55 -4.31
C ILE A 25 3.70 3.84 -2.96
N LEU A 26 4.91 3.78 -2.39
CA LEU A 26 5.13 3.16 -1.08
C LEU A 26 4.40 3.91 0.04
N GLU A 27 4.40 5.24 0.00
CA GLU A 27 3.64 6.07 0.93
C GLU A 27 2.12 5.88 0.77
N ALA A 28 1.62 5.79 -0.46
CA ALA A 28 0.22 5.52 -0.74
C ALA A 28 -0.21 4.13 -0.24
N ASP A 29 0.61 3.10 -0.42
CA ASP A 29 0.34 1.75 0.10
C ASP A 29 0.31 1.71 1.62
N ARG A 30 1.26 2.41 2.27
CA ARG A 30 1.29 2.55 3.72
C ARG A 30 0.03 3.21 4.24
N LYS A 31 -0.37 4.34 3.64
CA LYS A 31 -1.58 5.07 4.02
C LYS A 31 -2.83 4.20 3.89
N ARG A 32 -2.96 3.45 2.79
CA ARG A 32 -4.06 2.50 2.59
C ARG A 32 -4.05 1.40 3.66
N SER A 33 -2.89 0.82 3.96
CA SER A 33 -2.74 -0.24 4.95
C SER A 33 -3.09 0.23 6.36
N ASP A 34 -2.66 1.44 6.72
CA ASP A 34 -3.01 2.06 8.01
C ASP A 34 -4.52 2.30 8.13
N LEU A 35 -5.18 2.77 7.06
CA LEU A 35 -6.63 2.96 7.03
C LEU A 35 -7.40 1.63 7.17
N ARG A 36 -6.96 0.55 6.51
CA ARG A 36 -7.53 -0.79 6.69
C ARG A 36 -7.43 -1.26 8.12
N LEU A 37 -6.28 -1.07 8.75
CA LEU A 37 -6.07 -1.45 10.14
C LEU A 37 -6.99 -0.66 11.07
N ARG A 38 -7.10 0.66 10.88
CA ARG A 38 -8.00 1.52 11.66
C ARG A 38 -9.46 1.14 11.49
N LEU A 39 -9.90 0.85 10.26
CA LEU A 39 -11.26 0.39 10.00
C LEU A 39 -11.55 -0.95 10.68
N ALA A 40 -10.64 -1.92 10.59
CA ALA A 40 -10.78 -3.21 11.27
C ALA A 40 -10.86 -3.03 12.79
N GLN A 41 -10.05 -2.13 13.36
CA GLN A 41 -10.11 -1.80 14.79
C GLN A 41 -11.43 -1.14 15.17
N ALA A 42 -11.92 -0.17 14.38
CA ALA A 42 -13.18 0.53 14.62
C ALA A 42 -14.38 -0.44 14.60
N ILE A 43 -14.39 -1.39 13.66
CA ILE A 43 -15.40 -2.47 13.59
C ILE A 43 -15.28 -3.40 14.81
N SER A 44 -14.06 -3.71 15.25
CA SER A 44 -13.85 -4.59 16.41
C SER A 44 -14.19 -3.96 17.77
N LYS A 45 -14.08 -2.63 17.88
CA LYS A 45 -14.31 -1.83 19.10
C LYS A 45 -15.51 -0.91 18.92
N PRO A 46 -16.69 -1.48 18.63
CA PRO A 46 -17.85 -0.86 17.95
C PRO A 46 -17.85 0.68 18.03
N ALA A 47 -17.06 1.29 17.15
CA ALA A 47 -16.93 2.74 17.06
C ALA A 47 -18.24 3.33 16.50
N PRO A 48 -18.47 4.64 16.63
CA PRO A 48 -19.62 5.29 16.02
C PRO A 48 -19.71 5.00 14.52
N GLU A 49 -20.93 4.78 14.01
CA GLU A 49 -21.15 4.46 12.59
C GLU A 49 -20.60 5.56 11.67
N ASP A 50 -20.68 6.83 12.09
CA ASP A 50 -20.11 7.97 11.36
C ASP A 50 -18.59 7.86 11.21
N GLU A 51 -17.89 7.36 12.24
CA GLU A 51 -16.44 7.14 12.20
C GLU A 51 -16.09 5.97 11.27
N ILE A 52 -16.87 4.89 11.31
CA ILE A 52 -16.71 3.74 10.40
C ILE A 52 -16.97 4.17 8.96
N ALA A 53 -18.01 4.95 8.72
CA ALA A 53 -18.37 5.47 7.40
C ALA A 53 -17.26 6.39 6.86
N GLN A 54 -16.71 7.27 7.69
CA GLN A 54 -15.58 8.12 7.29
C GLN A 54 -14.34 7.28 6.96
N LEU A 55 -13.98 6.30 7.80
CA LEU A 55 -12.84 5.42 7.55
C LEU A 55 -12.99 4.60 6.27
N ARG A 56 -14.22 4.19 5.93
CA ARG A 56 -14.52 3.51 4.65
C ARG A 56 -14.33 4.43 3.46
N ALA A 57 -14.85 5.65 3.52
CA ALA A 57 -14.69 6.64 2.45
C ALA A 57 -13.20 6.99 2.24
N ASP A 58 -12.46 7.22 3.33
CA ASP A 58 -11.03 7.50 3.27
C ASP A 58 -10.24 6.33 2.67
N LEU A 59 -10.60 5.09 3.04
CA LEU A 59 -9.99 3.89 2.49
C LEU A 59 -10.25 3.73 0.99
N GLU A 60 -11.49 3.96 0.54
CA GLU A 60 -11.85 3.88 -0.88
C GLU A 60 -11.05 4.88 -1.71
N ILE A 61 -10.93 6.12 -1.23
CA ILE A 61 -10.10 7.16 -1.87
C ILE A 61 -8.64 6.73 -1.94
N ALA A 62 -8.09 6.18 -0.85
CA ALA A 62 -6.71 5.71 -0.80
C ALA A 62 -6.47 4.52 -1.75
N GLU A 63 -7.45 3.63 -1.89
CA GLU A 63 -7.39 2.49 -2.82
C GLU A 63 -7.37 2.95 -4.28
N VAL A 64 -8.29 3.84 -4.67
CA VAL A 64 -8.32 4.40 -6.02
C VAL A 64 -7.03 5.17 -6.33
N THR A 65 -6.55 5.96 -5.38
CA THR A 65 -5.29 6.72 -5.52
C THR A 65 -4.12 5.78 -5.77
N PHE A 66 -3.99 4.72 -4.97
CA PHE A 66 -2.92 3.74 -5.13
C PHE A 66 -2.99 3.01 -6.48
N GLN A 67 -4.18 2.60 -6.93
CA GLN A 67 -4.34 1.94 -8.22
C GLN A 67 -3.98 2.87 -9.39
N ASN A 68 -4.38 4.14 -9.32
CA ASN A 68 -4.03 5.14 -10.33
C ASN A 68 -2.53 5.39 -10.39
N MET A 69 -1.85 5.44 -9.24
CA MET A 69 -0.40 5.60 -9.17
C MET A 69 0.34 4.37 -9.74
N LYS A 70 -0.11 3.15 -9.40
CA LYS A 70 0.43 1.92 -10.02
C LYS A 70 0.29 1.95 -11.54
N ALA A 71 -0.90 2.28 -12.02
CA ALA A 71 -1.17 2.37 -13.46
C ALA A 71 -0.28 3.43 -14.15
N ALA A 72 -0.06 4.58 -13.52
CA ALA A 72 0.81 5.64 -14.03
C ALA A 72 2.29 5.22 -14.14
N GLU A 73 2.77 4.34 -13.26
CA GLU A 73 4.14 3.82 -13.30
C GLU A 73 4.29 2.57 -14.18
N GLY A 74 3.18 2.01 -14.68
CA GLY A 74 3.15 0.79 -15.47
C GLY A 74 3.30 -0.48 -14.62
N LEU A 75 2.85 -0.44 -13.35
CA LEU A 75 2.93 -1.51 -12.34
C LEU A 75 1.61 -2.23 -12.12
#